data_AF-A0A413ZVL1-F1
#
_entry.id   AF-A0A413ZVL1-F1
#
_cell.length_a   1.000
_cell.length_b   1.000
_cell.length_c   1.000
_cell.angle_alpha   90.00
_cell.angle_beta   90.00
_cell.angle_gamma   90.00
#
_symmetry.space_group_name_H-M   'P 1'
#
loop_
_entity.id
_entity.type
_entity.pdbx_description
1 polymer ?
#
loop_
_entity_poly.entity_id
_entity_poly.type
_entity_poly.pdbx_seq_one_letter_code
_entity_poly.pdbx_strand_id
1 'polypeptide(L)'
;MKRSITIAGVRFRGKSLLLIFFLLLVLCVQTVPGLGDAYAMYVYPPIARVLSSFSRLVPFAIGDLFIALSIAGVLLYPVYAHCIRKQKWNRILQKDVKYLLWVYVWFYLAWGLNYSQKNFYERTRIPYTAYTPDNFRSFTDSYIENLNSSYTDITSVEKELVCRESVRVYNQIGDSLGVHRPFHQTPRAKTMLFTPLISMVGVTGSMGPFFCEFTLNGDLLPSQYPATYAHELAHLLGITSEAEANFYAYQVCTRSQVQAIRFSGYLSVLPHVLNNARRLMAEEEYAQLFRRIRPEIIGLAKKNSEYWMKKYNPVIGRIQDRIYDLYLKGNKIESGRKNYSEVVGLLISYEEWKKNSIFASIMFN
;
A
#
# COMPACT_ATOMS: atom_id res chain seq x y z
N MET A 1 -45.59 -2.83 -4.87
CA MET A 1 -45.56 -2.17 -3.54
C MET A 1 -44.13 -2.07 -3.01
N LYS A 2 -43.59 -0.86 -2.77
CA LYS A 2 -42.27 -0.71 -2.11
C LYS A 2 -42.42 -1.06 -0.63
N ARG A 3 -41.99 -2.27 -0.22
CA ARG A 3 -42.00 -2.71 1.19
C ARG A 3 -41.21 -1.70 2.04
N SER A 4 -41.87 -1.14 3.03
CA SER A 4 -41.30 -0.19 4.00
C SER A 4 -41.65 -0.66 5.40
N ILE A 5 -40.69 -0.63 6.32
CA ILE A 5 -40.87 -1.02 7.72
C ILE A 5 -40.78 0.25 8.56
N THR A 6 -41.66 0.40 9.53
CA THR A 6 -41.65 1.53 10.46
C THR A 6 -41.06 1.07 11.78
N ILE A 7 -40.00 1.73 12.26
CA ILE A 7 -39.38 1.48 13.57
C ILE A 7 -39.33 2.81 14.30
N ALA A 8 -39.85 2.87 15.54
CA ALA A 8 -39.93 4.09 16.36
C ALA A 8 -40.49 5.33 15.62
N GLY A 9 -41.55 5.14 14.83
CA GLY A 9 -42.21 6.22 14.08
C GLY A 9 -41.50 6.64 12.77
N VAL A 10 -40.32 6.11 12.47
CA VAL A 10 -39.55 6.42 11.25
C VAL A 10 -39.75 5.34 10.19
N ARG A 11 -40.19 5.74 8.98
CA ARG A 11 -40.47 4.83 7.87
C ARG A 11 -39.19 4.54 7.05
N PHE A 12 -38.66 3.33 7.19
CA PHE A 12 -37.49 2.88 6.44
C PHE A 12 -37.91 2.16 5.15
N ARG A 13 -37.25 2.52 4.04
CA ARG A 13 -37.33 1.76 2.78
C ARG A 13 -36.33 0.60 2.82
N GLY A 14 -36.61 -0.53 2.17
CA GLY A 14 -35.72 -1.71 2.19
C GLY A 14 -34.24 -1.42 1.86
N LYS A 15 -33.97 -0.53 0.88
CA LYS A 15 -32.59 -0.09 0.56
C LYS A 15 -31.89 0.69 1.68
N SER A 16 -32.62 1.32 2.60
CA SER A 16 -32.03 2.02 3.74
C SER A 16 -31.73 1.05 4.89
N LEU A 17 -32.58 0.03 5.10
CA LEU A 17 -32.29 -1.05 6.06
C LEU A 17 -31.06 -1.85 5.64
N LEU A 18 -30.93 -2.16 4.36
CA LEU A 18 -29.76 -2.85 3.82
C LEU A 18 -28.46 -2.03 4.04
N LEU A 19 -28.52 -0.71 3.83
CA LEU A 19 -27.37 0.16 4.09
C LEU A 19 -27.00 0.16 5.58
N ILE A 20 -27.99 0.29 6.47
CA ILE A 20 -27.76 0.23 7.92
C ILE A 20 -27.15 -1.11 8.31
N PHE A 21 -27.66 -2.23 7.78
CA PHE A 21 -27.10 -3.55 8.01
C PHE A 21 -25.62 -3.62 7.63
N PHE A 22 -25.24 -3.15 6.44
CA PHE A 22 -23.83 -3.19 6.03
C PHE A 22 -22.94 -2.23 6.84
N LEU A 23 -23.45 -1.06 7.23
CA LEU A 23 -22.72 -0.16 8.13
C LEU A 23 -22.46 -0.82 9.48
N LEU A 24 -23.47 -1.50 10.04
CA LEU A 24 -23.31 -2.28 11.27
C LEU A 24 -22.36 -3.47 11.09
N LEU A 25 -22.38 -4.13 9.93
CA LEU A 25 -21.44 -5.20 9.61
C LEU A 25 -19.99 -4.69 9.57
N VAL A 26 -19.75 -3.56 8.90
CA VAL A 26 -18.42 -2.92 8.87
C VAL A 26 -17.97 -2.61 10.30
N LEU A 27 -18.84 -1.98 11.10
CA LEU A 27 -18.53 -1.68 12.50
C LEU A 27 -18.26 -2.94 13.33
N CYS A 28 -19.02 -4.01 13.11
CA CYS A 28 -18.85 -5.29 13.80
C CYS A 28 -17.48 -5.89 13.50
N VAL A 29 -17.08 -5.96 12.22
CA VAL A 29 -15.77 -6.48 11.82
C VAL A 29 -14.62 -5.63 12.38
N GLN A 30 -14.80 -4.32 12.48
CA GLN A 30 -13.80 -3.39 13.03
C GLN A 30 -13.67 -3.39 14.56
N THR A 31 -14.64 -3.96 15.28
CA THR A 31 -14.69 -3.89 16.76
C THR A 31 -14.57 -5.24 17.43
N VAL A 32 -15.08 -6.32 16.83
CA VAL A 32 -15.03 -7.66 17.40
C VAL A 32 -13.66 -8.30 17.10
N PRO A 33 -12.88 -8.68 18.13
CA PRO A 33 -11.58 -9.32 17.95
C PRO A 33 -11.65 -10.56 17.05
N GLY A 34 -10.71 -10.69 16.12
CA GLY A 34 -10.60 -11.82 15.20
C GLY A 34 -11.49 -11.76 13.95
N LEU A 35 -12.53 -10.90 13.90
CA LEU A 35 -13.33 -10.76 12.67
C LEU A 35 -12.55 -10.11 11.53
N GLY A 36 -11.66 -9.16 11.82
CA GLY A 36 -10.75 -8.58 10.83
C GLY A 36 -9.81 -9.63 10.23
N ASP A 37 -9.24 -10.50 11.06
CA ASP A 37 -8.41 -11.63 10.61
C ASP A 37 -9.24 -12.61 9.75
N ALA A 38 -10.46 -12.94 10.17
CA ALA A 38 -11.35 -13.81 9.41
C ALA A 38 -11.75 -13.20 8.06
N TYR A 39 -12.01 -11.88 8.02
CA TYR A 39 -12.25 -11.16 6.77
C TYR A 39 -11.03 -11.25 5.86
N ALA A 40 -9.85 -10.88 6.35
CA ALA A 40 -8.62 -10.86 5.57
C ALA A 40 -8.25 -12.25 5.05
N MET A 41 -8.47 -13.31 5.84
CA MET A 41 -8.10 -14.68 5.49
C MET A 41 -9.11 -15.37 4.56
N TYR A 42 -10.41 -15.21 4.80
CA TYR A 42 -11.44 -16.04 4.13
C TYR A 42 -12.35 -15.25 3.18
N VAL A 43 -12.60 -13.97 3.45
CA VAL A 43 -13.59 -13.17 2.70
C VAL A 43 -12.92 -12.30 1.64
N TYR A 44 -11.80 -11.66 1.97
CA TYR A 44 -11.09 -10.76 1.07
C TYR A 44 -10.53 -11.47 -0.18
N PRO A 45 -9.85 -12.64 -0.10
CA PRO A 45 -9.26 -13.28 -1.27
C PRO A 45 -10.23 -13.57 -2.42
N PRO A 46 -11.43 -14.14 -2.21
CA PRO A 46 -12.37 -14.33 -3.31
C PRO A 46 -12.90 -13.00 -3.88
N ILE A 47 -13.14 -11.98 -3.04
CA ILE A 47 -13.54 -10.64 -3.50
C ILE A 47 -12.44 -10.05 -4.39
N ALA A 48 -11.20 -10.05 -3.91
CA ALA A 48 -10.05 -9.53 -4.64
C ALA A 48 -9.87 -10.26 -5.96
N ARG A 49 -9.95 -11.59 -5.99
CA ARG A 49 -9.86 -12.39 -7.22
C ARG A 49 -10.94 -12.01 -8.23
N VAL A 50 -12.20 -11.89 -7.81
CA VAL A 50 -13.32 -11.55 -8.71
C VAL A 50 -13.17 -10.13 -9.26
N LEU A 51 -12.96 -9.14 -8.38
CA LEU A 51 -12.89 -7.74 -8.79
C LEU A 51 -11.67 -7.46 -9.67
N SER A 52 -10.49 -7.99 -9.30
CA SER A 52 -9.29 -7.85 -10.12
C SER A 52 -9.41 -8.59 -11.46
N SER A 53 -10.13 -9.73 -11.53
CA SER A 53 -10.42 -10.42 -12.81
C SER A 53 -11.25 -9.53 -13.74
N PHE A 54 -12.29 -8.90 -13.20
CA PHE A 54 -13.11 -7.97 -13.96
C PHE A 54 -12.29 -6.75 -14.44
N SER A 55 -11.50 -6.15 -13.55
CA SER A 55 -10.66 -5.02 -13.91
C SER A 55 -9.67 -5.36 -15.02
N ARG A 56 -9.06 -6.55 -15.02
CA ARG A 56 -8.05 -6.99 -16.01
C ARG A 56 -8.47 -6.86 -17.48
N LEU A 57 -9.76 -6.76 -17.76
CA LEU A 57 -10.33 -6.56 -19.11
C LEU A 57 -9.87 -5.26 -19.79
N VAL A 58 -9.50 -4.23 -19.02
CA VAL A 58 -9.02 -2.94 -19.56
C VAL A 58 -7.61 -2.61 -19.06
N PRO A 59 -6.82 -1.77 -19.75
CA PRO A 59 -5.43 -1.50 -19.35
C PRO A 59 -5.26 -0.39 -18.29
N PHE A 60 -6.28 0.44 -18.06
CA PHE A 60 -6.27 1.55 -17.11
C PHE A 60 -7.00 1.20 -15.80
N ALA A 61 -6.80 2.01 -14.76
CA ALA A 61 -7.47 1.84 -13.47
C ALA A 61 -8.96 2.24 -13.54
N ILE A 62 -9.87 1.28 -13.43
CA ILE A 62 -11.32 1.52 -13.37
C ILE A 62 -11.67 2.30 -12.08
N GLY A 63 -10.91 2.07 -11.01
CA GLY A 63 -11.02 2.79 -9.75
C GLY A 63 -10.85 4.30 -9.91
N ASP A 64 -9.86 4.74 -10.70
CA ASP A 64 -9.65 6.17 -10.95
C ASP A 64 -10.83 6.80 -11.68
N LEU A 65 -11.35 6.11 -12.71
CA LEU A 65 -12.54 6.54 -13.43
C LEU A 65 -13.76 6.61 -12.51
N PHE A 66 -13.94 5.58 -11.66
CA PHE A 66 -15.01 5.55 -10.67
C PHE A 66 -14.90 6.72 -9.70
N ILE A 67 -13.72 7.02 -9.17
CA ILE A 67 -13.50 8.15 -8.25
C ILE A 67 -13.80 9.47 -8.96
N ALA A 68 -13.28 9.68 -10.18
CA ALA A 68 -13.52 10.90 -10.94
C ALA A 68 -15.01 11.11 -11.24
N LEU A 69 -15.71 10.07 -11.69
CA LEU A 69 -17.16 10.13 -11.92
C LEU A 69 -17.95 10.32 -10.62
N SER A 70 -17.48 9.76 -9.51
CA SER A 70 -18.11 9.95 -8.19
C SER A 70 -17.99 11.41 -7.74
N ILE A 71 -16.80 12.01 -7.85
CA ILE A 71 -16.56 13.42 -7.51
C ILE A 71 -17.38 14.33 -8.43
N ALA A 72 -17.32 14.11 -9.75
CA ALA A 72 -18.11 14.87 -10.71
C ALA A 72 -19.61 14.74 -10.42
N GLY A 73 -20.09 13.53 -10.11
CA GLY A 73 -21.47 13.28 -9.73
C GLY A 73 -21.89 14.07 -8.50
N VAL A 74 -21.13 14.01 -7.40
CA VAL A 74 -21.43 14.71 -6.15
C VAL A 74 -21.40 16.23 -6.30
N LEU A 75 -20.58 16.77 -7.20
CA LEU A 75 -20.49 18.23 -7.43
C LEU A 75 -21.53 18.74 -8.44
N LEU A 76 -21.77 18.00 -9.53
CA LEU A 76 -22.63 18.44 -10.63
C LEU A 76 -24.10 18.05 -10.42
N TYR A 77 -24.38 16.93 -9.76
CA TYR A 77 -25.75 16.48 -9.49
C TYR A 77 -26.56 17.49 -8.69
N PRO A 78 -26.04 18.12 -7.60
CA PRO A 78 -26.79 19.13 -6.87
C PRO A 78 -27.19 20.32 -7.72
N VAL A 79 -26.25 20.82 -8.55
CA VAL A 79 -26.51 21.93 -9.47
C VAL A 79 -27.59 21.55 -10.47
N TYR A 80 -27.49 20.39 -11.11
CA TYR A 80 -28.52 19.91 -12.03
C TYR A 80 -29.88 19.71 -11.34
N ALA A 81 -29.90 19.05 -10.18
CA ALA A 81 -31.12 18.73 -9.46
C ALA A 81 -31.83 19.97 -8.91
N HIS A 82 -31.07 20.97 -8.49
CA HIS A 82 -31.61 22.23 -7.99
C HIS A 82 -32.02 23.17 -9.12
N CYS A 83 -31.12 23.47 -10.06
CA CYS A 83 -31.35 24.48 -11.10
C CYS A 83 -32.33 24.00 -12.18
N ILE A 84 -32.23 22.73 -12.60
CA ILE A 84 -33.05 22.18 -13.70
C ILE A 84 -34.27 21.43 -13.16
N ARG A 85 -34.07 20.52 -12.21
CA ARG A 85 -35.17 19.69 -11.66
C ARG A 85 -35.95 20.36 -10.52
N LYS A 86 -35.56 21.57 -10.11
CA LYS A 86 -36.19 22.36 -9.03
C LYS A 86 -36.40 21.56 -7.73
N GLN A 87 -35.50 20.63 -7.42
CA GLN A 87 -35.57 19.83 -6.20
C GLN A 87 -35.13 20.67 -4.99
N LYS A 88 -35.75 20.40 -3.83
CA LYS A 88 -35.34 20.99 -2.54
C LYS A 88 -33.96 20.47 -2.12
N TRP A 89 -33.08 21.36 -1.63
CA TRP A 89 -31.72 21.04 -1.18
C TRP A 89 -31.65 19.85 -0.21
N ASN A 90 -32.53 19.78 0.78
CA ASN A 90 -32.55 18.68 1.75
C ASN A 90 -32.70 17.30 1.08
N ARG A 91 -33.48 17.20 0.00
CA ARG A 91 -33.67 15.94 -0.74
C ARG A 91 -32.46 15.60 -1.60
N ILE A 92 -31.74 16.60 -2.11
CA ILE A 92 -30.51 16.44 -2.89
C ILE A 92 -29.41 15.93 -1.96
N LEU A 93 -29.15 16.64 -0.85
CA LEU A 93 -28.13 16.27 0.13
C LEU A 93 -28.37 14.87 0.72
N GLN A 94 -29.62 14.49 1.00
CA GLN A 94 -29.94 13.13 1.44
C GLN A 94 -29.55 12.05 0.42
N LYS A 95 -29.64 12.33 -0.88
CA LYS A 95 -29.23 11.38 -1.92
C LYS A 95 -27.72 11.29 -2.02
N ASP A 96 -27.02 12.42 -1.96
CA ASP A 96 -25.56 12.46 -2.03
C ASP A 96 -24.94 11.79 -0.80
N VAL A 97 -25.42 12.12 0.40
CA VAL A 97 -25.00 11.44 1.65
C VAL A 97 -25.26 9.94 1.54
N LYS A 98 -26.43 9.53 1.06
CA LYS A 98 -26.74 8.10 0.90
C LYS A 98 -25.82 7.42 -0.11
N TYR A 99 -25.49 8.09 -1.20
CA TYR A 99 -24.54 7.59 -2.20
C TYR A 99 -23.14 7.44 -1.61
N LEU A 100 -22.64 8.47 -0.92
CA LEU A 100 -21.35 8.45 -0.24
C LEU A 100 -21.26 7.34 0.82
N LEU A 101 -22.35 7.09 1.56
CA LEU A 101 -22.41 5.97 2.51
C LEU A 101 -22.33 4.60 1.80
N TRP A 102 -22.90 4.45 0.60
CA TRP A 102 -22.72 3.24 -0.19
C TRP A 102 -21.30 3.09 -0.71
N VAL A 103 -20.67 4.18 -1.16
CA VAL A 103 -19.24 4.19 -1.55
C VAL A 103 -18.36 3.80 -0.36
N TYR A 104 -18.64 4.33 0.83
CA TYR A 104 -17.97 3.98 2.08
C TYR A 104 -18.10 2.50 2.41
N VAL A 105 -19.33 1.97 2.41
CA VAL A 105 -19.58 0.54 2.65
C VAL A 105 -18.84 -0.31 1.63
N TRP A 106 -18.90 0.06 0.35
CA TRP A 106 -18.22 -0.68 -0.71
C TRP A 106 -16.70 -0.68 -0.53
N PHE A 107 -16.11 0.47 -0.20
CA PHE A 107 -14.69 0.58 0.12
C PHE A 107 -14.27 -0.42 1.21
N TYR A 108 -15.00 -0.47 2.33
CA TYR A 108 -14.68 -1.38 3.44
C TYR A 108 -14.87 -2.85 3.08
N LEU A 109 -16.00 -3.19 2.45
CA LEU A 109 -16.27 -4.58 2.08
C LEU A 109 -15.31 -5.09 1.00
N ALA A 110 -14.93 -4.23 0.04
CA ALA A 110 -14.02 -4.60 -1.04
C ALA A 110 -12.57 -4.73 -0.58
N TRP A 111 -12.12 -3.87 0.35
CA TRP A 111 -10.71 -3.87 0.80
C TRP A 111 -10.49 -3.30 2.20
N GLY A 112 -11.19 -2.23 2.60
CA GLY A 112 -10.85 -1.47 3.82
C GLY A 112 -10.95 -2.26 5.13
N LEU A 113 -11.71 -3.35 5.19
CA LEU A 113 -11.74 -4.20 6.39
C LEU A 113 -10.40 -4.92 6.65
N ASN A 114 -9.48 -4.94 5.68
CA ASN A 114 -8.09 -5.38 5.90
C ASN A 114 -7.36 -4.52 6.96
N TYR A 115 -7.80 -3.29 7.27
CA TYR A 115 -7.22 -2.50 8.37
C TYR A 115 -7.47 -3.12 9.75
N SER A 116 -8.44 -4.02 9.88
CA SER A 116 -8.80 -4.65 11.16
C SER A 116 -8.08 -5.98 11.41
N GLN A 117 -7.21 -6.42 10.49
CA GLN A 117 -6.38 -7.59 10.70
C GLN A 117 -5.18 -7.27 11.62
N LYS A 118 -4.56 -8.31 12.17
CA LYS A 118 -3.32 -8.21 12.96
C LYS A 118 -2.16 -7.59 12.19
N ASN A 119 -1.28 -6.89 12.92
CA ASN A 119 -0.02 -6.37 12.37
C ASN A 119 0.96 -7.50 12.02
N PHE A 120 2.07 -7.14 11.37
CA PHE A 120 3.16 -8.03 10.98
C PHE A 120 3.59 -9.01 12.07
N TYR A 121 3.95 -8.52 13.26
CA TYR A 121 4.55 -9.35 14.32
C TYR A 121 3.56 -10.41 14.80
N GLU A 122 2.30 -10.05 14.98
CA GLU A 122 1.25 -10.98 15.38
C GLU A 122 0.87 -11.96 14.27
N ARG A 123 0.83 -11.51 13.01
CA ARG A 123 0.46 -12.34 11.85
C ARG A 123 1.55 -13.34 11.49
N THR A 124 2.83 -12.94 11.60
CA THR A 124 3.99 -13.78 11.25
C THR A 124 4.57 -14.55 12.43
N ARG A 125 4.27 -14.13 13.67
CA ARG A 125 4.91 -14.60 14.90
C ARG A 125 6.42 -14.32 14.96
N ILE A 126 6.93 -13.45 14.11
CA ILE A 126 8.30 -12.95 14.20
C ILE A 126 8.36 -12.00 15.41
N PRO A 127 9.28 -12.21 16.37
CA PRO A 127 9.38 -11.33 17.53
C PRO A 127 9.90 -9.95 17.12
N TYR A 128 9.37 -8.92 17.75
CA TYR A 128 9.93 -7.58 17.65
C TYR A 128 11.37 -7.59 18.19
N THR A 129 12.30 -7.07 17.40
CA THR A 129 13.68 -6.84 17.84
C THR A 129 13.86 -5.38 18.17
N ALA A 130 14.24 -5.09 19.42
CA ALA A 130 14.56 -3.73 19.83
C ALA A 130 15.78 -3.23 19.07
N TYR A 131 15.76 -1.95 18.73
CA TYR A 131 16.88 -1.30 18.09
C TYR A 131 18.06 -1.19 19.06
N THR A 132 19.22 -1.75 18.69
CA THR A 132 20.49 -1.56 19.40
C THR A 132 21.53 -1.01 18.43
N PRO A 133 22.55 -0.27 18.90
CA PRO A 133 23.64 0.18 18.04
C PRO A 133 24.28 -0.97 17.24
N ASP A 134 24.45 -2.13 17.88
CA ASP A 134 25.11 -3.30 17.28
C ASP A 134 24.28 -3.95 16.18
N ASN A 135 22.99 -4.23 16.43
CA ASN A 135 22.15 -4.87 15.41
C ASN A 135 21.91 -3.94 14.22
N PHE A 136 21.82 -2.64 14.46
CA PHE A 136 21.69 -1.67 13.39
C PHE A 136 22.97 -1.52 12.58
N ARG A 137 24.13 -1.48 13.23
CA ARG A 137 25.42 -1.45 12.53
C ARG A 137 25.57 -2.70 11.66
N SER A 138 25.31 -3.88 12.22
CA SER A 138 25.35 -5.15 11.45
C SER A 138 24.40 -5.13 10.25
N PHE A 139 23.16 -4.67 10.44
CA PHE A 139 22.18 -4.53 9.36
C PHE A 139 22.66 -3.54 8.29
N THR A 140 23.07 -2.34 8.68
CA THR A 140 23.49 -1.30 7.74
C THR A 140 24.75 -1.69 6.96
N ASP A 141 25.70 -2.36 7.60
CA ASP A 141 26.90 -2.87 6.94
C ASP A 141 26.56 -3.87 5.84
N SER A 142 25.75 -4.88 6.16
CA SER A 142 25.32 -5.89 5.19
C SER A 142 24.44 -5.28 4.09
N TYR A 143 23.55 -4.36 4.46
CA TYR A 143 22.67 -3.68 3.52
C TYR A 143 23.47 -2.85 2.50
N ILE A 144 24.47 -2.07 2.94
CA ILE A 144 25.30 -1.26 2.04
C ILE A 144 26.16 -2.13 1.11
N GLU A 145 26.73 -3.22 1.63
CA GLU A 145 27.49 -4.17 0.82
C GLU A 145 26.62 -4.78 -0.30
N ASN A 146 25.41 -5.23 0.05
CA ASN A 146 24.47 -5.80 -0.92
C ASN A 146 23.90 -4.76 -1.90
N LEU A 147 23.64 -3.54 -1.44
CA LEU A 147 23.26 -2.42 -2.29
C LEU A 147 24.34 -2.14 -3.34
N ASN A 148 25.60 -2.07 -2.92
CA ASN A 148 26.73 -1.81 -3.81
C ASN A 148 26.96 -2.94 -4.81
N SER A 149 26.88 -4.20 -4.37
CA SER A 149 27.09 -5.39 -5.22
C SER A 149 25.95 -5.63 -6.20
N SER A 150 24.74 -5.19 -5.87
CA SER A 150 23.58 -5.28 -6.76
C SER A 150 23.54 -4.18 -7.83
N TYR A 151 24.34 -3.11 -7.71
CA TYR A 151 24.31 -1.98 -8.63
C TYR A 151 24.37 -2.40 -10.10
N THR A 152 23.44 -1.86 -10.87
CA THR A 152 23.41 -1.97 -12.33
C THR A 152 22.66 -0.76 -12.91
N ASP A 153 23.02 -0.35 -14.12
CA ASP A 153 22.34 0.75 -14.80
C ASP A 153 20.97 0.27 -15.30
N ILE A 154 19.89 0.85 -14.76
CA ILE A 154 18.52 0.52 -15.16
C ILE A 154 18.00 1.61 -16.11
N THR A 155 18.11 1.37 -17.40
CA THR A 155 17.60 2.28 -18.44
C THR A 155 16.20 1.89 -18.95
N SER A 156 15.81 0.63 -18.78
CA SER A 156 14.51 0.09 -19.19
C SER A 156 14.01 -0.98 -18.22
N VAL A 157 12.75 -1.36 -18.34
CA VAL A 157 12.11 -2.40 -17.50
C VAL A 157 11.33 -3.37 -18.36
N GLU A 158 11.67 -4.65 -18.23
CA GLU A 158 10.85 -5.76 -18.73
C GLU A 158 9.72 -6.05 -17.74
N LYS A 159 8.53 -5.51 -18.00
CA LYS A 159 7.40 -5.57 -17.05
C LYS A 159 6.94 -6.99 -16.77
N GLU A 160 7.00 -7.86 -17.77
CA GLU A 160 6.66 -9.28 -17.68
C GLU A 160 7.66 -10.03 -16.79
N LEU A 161 8.94 -9.68 -16.87
CA LEU A 161 9.99 -10.24 -16.01
C LEU A 161 9.77 -9.83 -14.55
N VAL A 162 9.47 -8.55 -14.30
CA VAL A 162 9.12 -8.05 -12.96
C VAL A 162 7.91 -8.80 -12.42
N CYS A 163 6.84 -8.93 -13.20
CA CYS A 163 5.64 -9.67 -12.82
C CYS A 163 5.97 -11.12 -12.43
N ARG A 164 6.73 -11.83 -13.27
CA ARG A 164 7.12 -13.22 -13.06
C ARG A 164 7.94 -13.39 -11.78
N GLU A 165 8.96 -12.56 -11.58
CA GLU A 165 9.82 -12.63 -10.40
C GLU A 165 9.04 -12.27 -9.12
N SER A 166 8.19 -11.24 -9.16
CA SER A 166 7.34 -10.90 -8.02
C SER A 166 6.38 -12.04 -7.66
N VAL A 167 5.71 -12.64 -8.64
CA VAL A 167 4.80 -13.79 -8.39
C VAL A 167 5.57 -14.98 -7.82
N ARG A 168 6.73 -15.31 -8.40
CA ARG A 168 7.60 -16.39 -7.92
C ARG A 168 7.95 -16.19 -6.45
N VAL A 169 8.45 -15.01 -6.08
CA VAL A 169 8.91 -14.78 -4.70
C VAL A 169 7.74 -14.65 -3.73
N TYR A 170 6.62 -14.02 -4.09
CA TYR A 170 5.43 -14.01 -3.24
C TYR A 170 4.89 -15.42 -2.97
N ASN A 171 4.92 -16.31 -3.96
CA ASN A 171 4.55 -17.72 -3.76
C ASN A 171 5.48 -18.45 -2.78
N GLN A 172 6.77 -18.08 -2.76
CA GLN A 172 7.77 -18.65 -1.85
C GLN A 172 7.61 -18.15 -0.41
N ILE A 173 7.33 -16.85 -0.23
CA ILE A 173 7.30 -16.24 1.11
C ILE A 173 5.92 -16.25 1.76
N GLY A 174 4.83 -16.44 0.99
CA GLY A 174 3.45 -16.26 1.45
C GLY A 174 3.12 -16.93 2.78
N ASP A 175 3.32 -18.25 2.86
CA ASP A 175 3.01 -19.03 4.06
C ASP A 175 3.93 -18.65 5.24
N SER A 176 5.23 -18.41 4.97
CA SER A 176 6.22 -18.10 6.01
C SER A 176 6.11 -16.70 6.59
N LEU A 177 5.60 -15.74 5.80
CA LEU A 177 5.51 -14.33 6.17
C LEU A 177 4.07 -13.83 6.27
N GLY A 178 3.09 -14.73 6.33
CA GLY A 178 1.70 -14.36 6.58
C GLY A 178 1.13 -13.37 5.56
N VAL A 179 1.49 -13.50 4.28
CA VAL A 179 0.92 -12.71 3.18
C VAL A 179 0.26 -13.63 2.18
N HIS A 180 -0.85 -13.19 1.57
CA HIS A 180 -1.52 -13.99 0.56
C HIS A 180 -0.61 -14.26 -0.64
N ARG A 181 -0.77 -15.44 -1.25
CA ARG A 181 -0.19 -15.70 -2.57
C ARG A 181 -0.90 -14.84 -3.64
N PRO A 182 -0.22 -14.49 -4.75
CA PRO A 182 -0.84 -13.80 -5.87
C PRO A 182 -2.15 -14.45 -6.32
N PHE A 183 -3.23 -13.67 -6.36
CA PHE A 183 -4.55 -14.18 -6.76
C PHE A 183 -4.61 -14.59 -8.24
N HIS A 184 -3.65 -14.11 -9.03
CA HIS A 184 -3.44 -14.39 -10.46
C HIS A 184 -1.99 -14.75 -10.72
N GLN A 185 -1.73 -15.61 -11.72
CA GLN A 185 -0.37 -15.92 -12.17
C GLN A 185 0.30 -14.76 -12.93
N THR A 186 -0.51 -13.88 -13.52
CA THR A 186 -0.07 -12.68 -14.22
C THR A 186 -0.84 -11.45 -13.70
N PRO A 187 -0.59 -11.00 -12.45
CA PRO A 187 -1.15 -9.76 -11.95
C PRO A 187 -0.74 -8.62 -12.89
N ARG A 188 -1.70 -7.78 -13.28
CA ARG A 188 -1.45 -6.68 -14.21
C ARG A 188 -1.55 -5.36 -13.47
N ALA A 189 -0.40 -4.71 -13.29
CA ALA A 189 -0.36 -3.33 -12.83
C ALA A 189 -1.15 -2.45 -13.81
N LYS A 190 -2.02 -1.60 -13.27
CA LYS A 190 -2.78 -0.62 -14.06
C LYS A 190 -2.03 0.68 -14.12
N THR A 191 -2.18 1.41 -15.23
CA THR A 191 -1.71 2.79 -15.27
C THR A 191 -2.77 3.69 -14.65
N MET A 192 -2.33 4.58 -13.77
CA MET A 192 -3.16 5.64 -13.20
C MET A 192 -3.69 6.55 -14.31
N LEU A 193 -5.01 6.76 -14.34
CA LEU A 193 -5.70 7.49 -15.41
C LEU A 193 -5.31 8.98 -15.41
N PHE A 194 -5.10 9.55 -14.22
CA PHE A 194 -4.76 10.96 -14.02
C PHE A 194 -3.28 11.13 -13.61
N THR A 195 -2.38 10.38 -14.26
CA THR A 195 -0.94 10.35 -13.97
C THR A 195 -0.34 11.76 -13.69
N PRO A 196 -0.53 12.79 -14.53
CA PRO A 196 0.07 14.10 -14.27
C PRO A 196 -0.39 14.74 -12.95
N LEU A 197 -1.66 14.62 -12.60
CA LEU A 197 -2.20 15.16 -11.35
C LEU A 197 -1.69 14.37 -10.13
N ILE A 198 -1.56 13.06 -10.26
CA ILE A 198 -1.07 12.19 -9.19
C ILE A 198 0.45 12.39 -8.98
N SER A 199 1.20 12.62 -10.07
CA SER A 199 2.61 13.00 -10.01
C SER A 199 2.84 14.34 -9.28
N MET A 200 1.88 15.28 -9.34
CA MET A 200 1.97 16.54 -8.59
C MET A 200 1.98 16.35 -7.08
N VAL A 201 1.63 15.18 -6.59
CA VAL A 201 1.63 14.87 -5.17
C VAL A 201 2.62 13.77 -4.79
N GLY A 202 3.49 13.38 -5.72
CA GLY A 202 4.59 12.45 -5.45
C GLY A 202 4.18 10.98 -5.26
N VAL A 203 2.94 10.63 -5.59
CA VAL A 203 2.44 9.25 -5.48
C VAL A 203 2.95 8.43 -6.66
N THR A 204 3.68 7.35 -6.37
CA THR A 204 4.34 6.49 -7.37
C THR A 204 3.54 5.25 -7.73
N GLY A 205 2.68 4.79 -6.83
CA GLY A 205 1.77 3.67 -6.96
C GLY A 205 0.57 3.86 -6.02
N SER A 206 -0.49 3.09 -6.23
CA SER A 206 -1.58 3.01 -5.26
C SER A 206 -2.40 1.73 -5.39
N MET A 207 -2.94 1.29 -4.27
CA MET A 207 -4.02 0.31 -4.23
C MET A 207 -5.37 0.99 -4.52
N GLY A 208 -6.03 0.56 -5.59
CA GLY A 208 -7.40 0.92 -5.98
C GLY A 208 -8.42 -0.03 -5.35
N PRO A 209 -9.01 0.31 -4.19
CA PRO A 209 -9.80 -0.63 -3.38
C PRO A 209 -11.12 -1.04 -4.03
N PHE A 210 -11.75 -0.15 -4.82
CA PHE A 210 -13.11 -0.34 -5.34
C PHE A 210 -13.24 -1.47 -6.37
N PHE A 211 -12.13 -1.82 -7.05
CA PHE A 211 -12.08 -2.89 -8.04
C PHE A 211 -10.87 -3.83 -7.81
N CYS A 212 -10.26 -3.77 -6.62
CA CYS A 212 -9.03 -4.48 -6.25
C CYS A 212 -7.96 -4.40 -7.34
N GLU A 213 -7.60 -3.16 -7.68
CA GLU A 213 -6.57 -2.83 -8.65
C GLU A 213 -5.32 -2.40 -7.91
N PHE A 214 -4.15 -2.73 -8.42
CA PHE A 214 -2.93 -2.05 -8.00
C PHE A 214 -2.43 -1.26 -9.20
N THR A 215 -2.12 0.00 -8.95
CA THR A 215 -1.85 0.98 -9.99
C THR A 215 -0.44 1.52 -9.83
N LEU A 216 0.19 1.81 -10.97
CA LEU A 216 1.49 2.45 -11.04
C LEU A 216 1.34 3.77 -11.77
N ASN A 217 2.06 4.77 -11.29
CA ASN A 217 2.13 6.07 -11.93
C ASN A 217 2.79 5.93 -13.32
N GLY A 218 2.19 6.54 -14.35
CA GLY A 218 2.74 6.50 -15.71
C GLY A 218 4.10 7.21 -15.86
N ASP A 219 4.44 8.10 -14.92
CA ASP A 219 5.73 8.81 -14.85
C ASP A 219 6.81 8.04 -14.06
N LEU A 220 6.52 6.82 -13.60
CA LEU A 220 7.42 6.04 -12.76
C LEU A 220 8.74 5.71 -13.47
N LEU A 221 9.86 5.96 -12.80
CA LEU A 221 11.19 5.73 -13.35
C LEU A 221 11.53 4.23 -13.43
N PRO A 222 12.29 3.79 -14.45
CA PRO A 222 12.73 2.40 -14.61
C PRO A 222 13.33 1.77 -13.33
N SER A 223 14.21 2.50 -12.64
CA SER A 223 14.86 2.01 -11.42
C SER A 223 13.91 1.82 -10.23
N GLN A 224 12.73 2.45 -10.26
CA GLN A 224 11.73 2.40 -9.19
C GLN A 224 10.64 1.35 -9.48
N TYR A 225 10.42 1.02 -10.76
CA TYR A 225 9.30 0.17 -11.17
C TYR A 225 9.24 -1.20 -10.47
N PRO A 226 10.32 -2.00 -10.38
CA PRO A 226 10.23 -3.31 -9.73
C PRO A 226 9.80 -3.23 -8.26
N ALA A 227 10.39 -2.32 -7.49
CA ALA A 227 10.05 -2.13 -6.09
C ALA A 227 8.61 -1.63 -5.91
N THR A 228 8.18 -0.61 -6.68
CA THR A 228 6.79 -0.12 -6.60
C THR A 228 5.79 -1.18 -7.03
N TYR A 229 6.09 -1.96 -8.08
CA TYR A 229 5.23 -3.08 -8.49
C TYR A 229 5.03 -4.09 -7.35
N ALA A 230 6.11 -4.51 -6.70
CA ALA A 230 6.02 -5.45 -5.59
C ALA A 230 5.30 -4.83 -4.39
N HIS A 231 5.58 -3.57 -4.05
CA HIS A 231 4.91 -2.83 -2.99
C HIS A 231 3.39 -2.79 -3.17
N GLU A 232 2.93 -2.34 -4.35
CA GLU A 232 1.50 -2.23 -4.63
C GLU A 232 0.82 -3.59 -4.76
N LEU A 233 1.56 -4.61 -5.20
CA LEU A 233 1.09 -5.99 -5.14
C LEU A 233 0.89 -6.45 -3.69
N ALA A 234 1.73 -6.05 -2.72
CA ALA A 234 1.50 -6.34 -1.30
C ALA A 234 0.15 -5.78 -0.83
N HIS A 235 -0.21 -4.56 -1.25
CA HIS A 235 -1.50 -3.97 -0.91
C HIS A 235 -2.68 -4.71 -1.55
N LEU A 236 -2.54 -5.15 -2.81
CA LEU A 236 -3.51 -6.06 -3.43
C LEU A 236 -3.58 -7.39 -2.66
N LEU A 237 -2.51 -7.85 -2.04
CA LEU A 237 -2.51 -9.05 -1.20
C LEU A 237 -3.07 -8.81 0.21
N GLY A 238 -3.70 -7.65 0.44
CA GLY A 238 -4.39 -7.33 1.68
C GLY A 238 -3.51 -6.69 2.75
N ILE A 239 -2.25 -6.37 2.46
CA ILE A 239 -1.38 -5.64 3.39
C ILE A 239 -1.79 -4.17 3.41
N THR A 240 -2.04 -3.60 4.57
CA THR A 240 -2.49 -2.20 4.69
C THR A 240 -1.41 -1.25 5.17
N SER A 241 -0.40 -1.77 5.87
CA SER A 241 0.72 -0.97 6.36
C SER A 241 1.72 -0.68 5.23
N GLU A 242 2.03 0.60 5.03
CA GLU A 242 3.08 1.08 4.11
C GLU A 242 4.45 0.51 4.48
N ALA A 243 4.76 0.40 5.78
CA ALA A 243 6.02 -0.16 6.25
C ALA A 243 6.11 -1.66 5.92
N GLU A 244 5.01 -2.40 6.09
CA GLU A 244 4.95 -3.80 5.69
C GLU A 244 5.00 -3.98 4.18
N ALA A 245 4.30 -3.16 3.40
CA ALA A 245 4.35 -3.21 1.95
C ALA A 245 5.78 -2.95 1.43
N ASN A 246 6.50 -1.99 2.02
CA ASN A 246 7.92 -1.77 1.74
C ASN A 246 8.79 -2.97 2.16
N PHE A 247 8.51 -3.59 3.31
CA PHE A 247 9.19 -4.81 3.75
C PHE A 247 9.00 -5.93 2.71
N TYR A 248 7.77 -6.22 2.28
CA TYR A 248 7.52 -7.25 1.28
C TYR A 248 8.15 -6.91 -0.07
N ALA A 249 8.10 -5.64 -0.50
CA ALA A 249 8.75 -5.19 -1.73
C ALA A 249 10.26 -5.45 -1.68
N TYR A 250 10.91 -5.13 -0.55
CA TYR A 250 12.31 -5.45 -0.31
C TYR A 250 12.54 -6.96 -0.35
N GLN A 251 11.76 -7.76 0.38
CA GLN A 251 11.93 -9.22 0.41
C GLN A 251 11.77 -9.85 -0.99
N VAL A 252 10.81 -9.36 -1.76
CA VAL A 252 10.53 -9.81 -3.13
C VAL A 252 11.65 -9.45 -4.08
N CYS A 253 12.07 -8.19 -4.08
CA CYS A 253 13.06 -7.70 -5.02
C CYS A 253 14.45 -8.27 -4.74
N THR A 254 14.89 -8.29 -3.48
CA THR A 254 16.23 -8.75 -3.10
C THR A 254 16.45 -10.27 -3.27
N ARG A 255 15.38 -11.07 -3.31
CA ARG A 255 15.40 -12.51 -3.66
C ARG A 255 15.29 -12.78 -5.16
N SER A 256 15.16 -11.74 -5.98
CA SER A 256 15.10 -11.93 -7.43
C SER A 256 16.44 -12.42 -7.97
N GLN A 257 16.39 -13.29 -8.99
CA GLN A 257 17.59 -13.70 -9.72
C GLN A 257 18.07 -12.60 -10.70
N VAL A 258 17.23 -11.61 -10.97
CA VAL A 258 17.53 -10.49 -11.88
C VAL A 258 18.19 -9.35 -11.09
N GLN A 259 19.42 -8.99 -11.48
CA GLN A 259 20.20 -7.96 -10.79
C GLN A 259 19.49 -6.60 -10.73
N ALA A 260 18.86 -6.16 -11.82
CA ALA A 260 18.11 -4.91 -11.87
C ALA A 260 16.92 -4.87 -10.89
N ILE A 261 16.23 -6.00 -10.71
CA ILE A 261 15.13 -6.10 -9.74
C ILE A 261 15.70 -6.05 -8.32
N ARG A 262 16.79 -6.78 -8.03
CA ARG A 262 17.46 -6.71 -6.72
C ARG A 262 17.88 -5.28 -6.37
N PHE A 263 18.56 -4.61 -7.31
CA PHE A 263 19.01 -3.23 -7.11
C PHE A 263 17.85 -2.28 -6.82
N SER A 264 16.75 -2.39 -7.57
CA SER A 264 15.53 -1.61 -7.32
C SER A 264 15.00 -1.80 -5.90
N GLY A 265 15.01 -3.02 -5.38
CA GLY A 265 14.61 -3.36 -4.02
C GLY A 265 15.49 -2.74 -2.94
N TYR A 266 16.82 -2.74 -3.14
CA TYR A 266 17.73 -2.05 -2.23
C TYR A 266 17.52 -0.53 -2.32
N LEU A 267 17.50 0.02 -3.54
CA LEU A 267 17.36 1.45 -3.78
C LEU A 267 16.09 2.05 -3.18
N SER A 268 14.96 1.34 -3.20
CA SER A 268 13.68 1.84 -2.68
C SER A 268 13.70 2.06 -1.17
N VAL A 269 14.48 1.27 -0.42
CA VAL A 269 14.58 1.38 1.05
C VAL A 269 15.74 2.28 1.49
N LEU A 270 16.65 2.67 0.58
CA LEU A 270 17.83 3.47 0.90
C LEU A 270 17.53 4.77 1.67
N PRO A 271 16.51 5.57 1.29
CA PRO A 271 16.17 6.77 2.07
C PRO A 271 15.78 6.45 3.52
N HIS A 272 15.10 5.32 3.75
CA HIS A 272 14.74 4.88 5.10
C HIS A 272 15.98 4.47 5.90
N VAL A 273 16.90 3.73 5.29
CA VAL A 273 18.16 3.34 5.95
C VAL A 273 18.99 4.57 6.31
N LEU A 274 19.20 5.49 5.38
CA LEU A 274 19.99 6.70 5.61
C LEU A 274 19.36 7.63 6.65
N ASN A 275 18.03 7.79 6.64
CA ASN A 275 17.34 8.61 7.64
C ASN A 275 17.43 8.01 9.05
N ASN A 276 17.31 6.69 9.18
CA ASN A 276 17.51 6.03 10.48
C ASN A 276 18.97 6.15 10.93
N ALA A 277 19.92 5.95 10.02
CA ALA A 277 21.35 6.07 10.33
C ALA A 277 21.70 7.49 10.79
N ARG A 278 21.23 8.53 10.08
CA ARG A 278 21.48 9.93 10.47
C ARG A 278 20.92 10.29 11.84
N ARG A 279 19.83 9.64 12.26
CA ARG A 279 19.19 9.87 13.56
C ARG A 279 19.88 9.13 14.71
N LEU A 280 20.48 7.97 14.43
CA LEU A 280 20.84 6.99 15.46
C LEU A 280 22.35 6.75 15.58
N MET A 281 23.13 7.08 14.55
CA MET A 281 24.59 6.99 14.56
C MET A 281 25.22 8.33 14.95
N ALA A 282 26.45 8.29 15.48
CA ALA A 282 27.29 9.47 15.60
C ALA A 282 27.60 10.08 14.23
N GLU A 283 27.95 11.37 14.19
CA GLU A 283 28.16 12.08 12.92
C GLU A 283 29.31 11.49 12.10
N GLU A 284 30.44 11.14 12.73
CA GLU A 284 31.56 10.52 12.02
C GLU A 284 31.20 9.13 11.48
N GLU A 285 30.46 8.32 12.26
CA GLU A 285 30.01 6.98 11.85
C GLU A 285 29.07 7.06 10.65
N TYR A 286 28.09 7.97 10.70
CA TYR A 286 27.20 8.21 9.57
C TYR A 286 27.97 8.65 8.31
N ALA A 287 28.94 9.56 8.46
CA ALA A 287 29.75 10.01 7.34
C ALA A 287 30.58 8.86 6.73
N GLN A 288 31.10 7.95 7.55
CA GLN A 288 31.80 6.75 7.07
C GLN A 288 30.86 5.79 6.33
N LEU A 289 29.67 5.52 6.87
CA LEU A 289 28.65 4.70 6.21
C LEU A 289 28.26 5.29 4.86
N PHE A 290 27.99 6.60 4.81
CA PHE A 290 27.60 7.29 3.59
C PHE A 290 28.69 7.23 2.51
N ARG A 291 29.96 7.38 2.89
CA ARG A 291 31.11 7.28 1.96
C ARG A 291 31.31 5.89 1.38
N ARG A 292 30.79 4.84 2.01
CA ARG A 292 30.85 3.46 1.50
C ARG A 292 29.84 3.20 0.39
N ILE A 293 28.84 4.05 0.21
CA ILE A 293 27.85 3.91 -0.86
C ILE A 293 28.51 4.31 -2.17
N ARG A 294 28.33 3.48 -3.21
CA ARG A 294 28.79 3.81 -4.56
C ARG A 294 28.28 5.19 -5.00
N PRO A 295 29.16 6.09 -5.51
CA PRO A 295 28.77 7.44 -5.91
C PRO A 295 27.68 7.44 -7.00
N GLU A 296 27.65 6.42 -7.85
CA GLU A 296 26.63 6.26 -8.89
C GLU A 296 25.23 6.05 -8.30
N ILE A 297 25.13 5.33 -7.18
CA ILE A 297 23.87 5.10 -6.46
C ILE A 297 23.37 6.41 -5.83
N ILE A 298 24.27 7.17 -5.21
CA ILE A 298 23.94 8.49 -4.65
C ILE A 298 23.51 9.45 -5.76
N GLY A 299 24.22 9.45 -6.90
CA GLY A 299 23.86 10.23 -8.08
C GLY A 299 22.47 9.87 -8.62
N LEU A 300 22.15 8.57 -8.72
CA LEU A 300 20.83 8.10 -9.13
C LEU A 300 19.74 8.51 -8.14
N ALA A 301 19.96 8.33 -6.84
CA ALA A 301 18.99 8.72 -5.81
C ALA A 301 18.69 10.22 -5.85
N LYS A 302 19.71 11.05 -6.04
CA LYS A 302 19.57 12.51 -6.23
C LYS A 302 18.79 12.84 -7.50
N LYS A 303 19.13 12.22 -8.64
CA LYS A 303 18.41 12.41 -9.90
C LYS A 303 16.94 12.03 -9.80
N ASN A 304 16.63 10.93 -9.11
CA ASN A 304 15.26 10.50 -8.86
C ASN A 304 14.51 11.51 -7.99
N SER A 305 15.13 12.01 -6.93
CA SER A 305 14.55 13.06 -6.07
C SER A 305 14.25 14.34 -6.86
N GLU A 306 15.21 14.82 -7.65
CA GLU A 306 15.05 16.00 -8.50
C GLU A 306 13.94 15.82 -9.55
N TYR A 307 13.83 14.63 -10.15
CA TYR A 307 12.78 14.29 -11.11
C TYR A 307 11.38 14.45 -10.50
N TRP A 308 11.15 13.89 -9.31
CA TRP A 308 9.86 14.00 -8.63
C TRP A 308 9.59 15.40 -8.10
N MET A 309 10.61 16.09 -7.57
CA MET A 309 10.49 17.48 -7.12
C MET A 309 10.05 18.43 -8.25
N LYS A 310 10.51 18.21 -9.49
CA LYS A 310 10.09 19.01 -10.65
C LYS A 310 8.60 18.86 -10.98
N LYS A 311 7.99 17.72 -10.61
CA LYS A 311 6.57 17.44 -10.83
C LYS A 311 5.70 17.89 -9.64
N TYR A 312 6.26 17.87 -8.43
CA TYR A 312 5.55 18.12 -7.19
C TYR A 312 4.97 19.55 -7.12
N ASN A 313 3.71 19.64 -6.70
CA ASN A 313 3.02 20.89 -6.40
C ASN A 313 2.75 20.97 -4.88
N PRO A 314 3.45 21.87 -4.15
CA PRO A 314 3.30 21.98 -2.70
C PRO A 314 1.89 22.32 -2.20
N VAL A 315 1.08 23.02 -3.01
CA VAL A 315 -0.30 23.37 -2.63
C VAL A 315 -1.19 22.14 -2.66
N ILE A 316 -1.10 21.37 -3.74
CA ILE A 316 -1.88 20.13 -3.91
C ILE A 316 -1.39 19.06 -2.92
N GLY A 317 -0.07 18.96 -2.72
CA GLY A 317 0.53 18.04 -1.74
C GLY A 317 0.00 18.25 -0.32
N ARG A 318 -0.04 19.49 0.18
CA ARG A 318 -0.62 19.78 1.52
C ARG A 318 -2.09 19.40 1.64
N ILE A 319 -2.87 19.52 0.56
CA ILE A 319 -4.27 19.09 0.55
C ILE A 319 -4.36 17.57 0.64
N GLN A 320 -3.53 16.84 -0.12
CA GLN A 320 -3.46 15.39 -0.05
C GLN A 320 -3.04 14.93 1.35
N ASP A 321 -1.98 15.49 1.93
CA ASP A 321 -1.47 15.13 3.25
C ASP A 321 -2.58 15.23 4.31
N ARG A 322 -3.36 16.32 4.28
CA ARG A 322 -4.49 16.49 5.20
C ARG A 322 -5.58 15.42 5.00
N ILE A 323 -5.91 15.09 3.75
CA ILE A 323 -6.91 14.04 3.45
C ILE A 323 -6.40 12.68 3.90
N TYR A 324 -5.12 12.39 3.64
CA TYR A 324 -4.47 11.14 4.00
C TYR A 324 -4.36 10.96 5.52
N ASP A 325 -3.96 12.00 6.25
CA ASP A 325 -3.92 11.99 7.71
C ASP A 325 -5.29 11.73 8.33
N LEU A 326 -6.35 12.35 7.80
CA LEU A 326 -7.73 12.10 8.24
C LEU A 326 -8.15 10.64 7.97
N TYR A 327 -7.78 10.13 6.80
CA TYR A 327 -8.06 8.75 6.41
C TYR A 327 -7.34 7.74 7.31
N LEU A 328 -6.06 7.93 7.60
CA LEU A 328 -5.29 7.05 8.49
C LEU A 328 -5.86 7.05 9.92
N LYS A 329 -6.14 8.23 10.47
CA LYS A 329 -6.76 8.37 11.80
C LYS A 329 -8.12 7.69 11.85
N GLY A 330 -8.93 7.81 10.80
CA GLY A 330 -10.22 7.14 10.68
C GLY A 330 -10.13 5.61 10.69
N ASN A 331 -9.01 5.05 10.24
CA ASN A 331 -8.74 3.60 10.24
C ASN A 331 -7.91 3.15 11.46
N LYS A 332 -7.82 3.97 12.53
CA LYS A 332 -7.04 3.70 13.75
C LYS A 332 -5.55 3.46 13.50
N ILE A 333 -5.01 3.97 12.39
CA ILE A 333 -3.57 4.02 12.17
C ILE A 333 -3.07 5.30 12.85
N GLU A 334 -2.18 5.17 13.83
CA GLU A 334 -1.50 6.33 14.41
C GLU A 334 -0.76 7.09 13.30
N SER A 335 -1.20 8.31 13.00
CA SER A 335 -0.69 9.09 11.87
C SER A 335 0.80 9.41 12.00
N GLY A 336 1.56 9.08 10.94
CA GLY A 336 2.48 10.02 10.28
C GLY A 336 3.62 10.62 11.12
N ARG A 337 4.64 9.79 11.43
CA ARG A 337 6.07 10.13 11.62
C ARG A 337 6.91 8.95 12.12
N LYS A 338 6.28 7.80 12.44
CA LYS A 338 6.95 6.54 12.86
C LYS A 338 7.24 5.56 11.69
N ASN A 339 6.56 5.67 10.54
CA ASN A 339 6.75 4.77 9.38
C ASN A 339 8.19 4.69 8.84
N TYR A 340 9.00 5.76 8.97
CA TYR A 340 10.37 5.77 8.45
C TYR A 340 11.29 4.78 9.16
N SER A 341 11.07 4.56 10.46
CA SER A 341 11.78 3.55 11.26
C SER A 341 11.15 2.17 11.19
N GLU A 342 9.87 2.07 10.84
CA GLU A 342 9.14 0.81 10.92
C GLU A 342 9.63 -0.22 9.89
N VAL A 343 9.83 0.16 8.62
CA VAL A 343 10.36 -0.79 7.63
C VAL A 343 11.75 -1.31 8.03
N VAL A 344 12.63 -0.44 8.51
CA VAL A 344 13.98 -0.83 8.96
C VAL A 344 13.88 -1.74 10.20
N GLY A 345 12.98 -1.44 11.13
CA GLY A 345 12.71 -2.30 12.29
C GLY A 345 12.16 -3.68 11.89
N LEU A 346 11.28 -3.76 10.89
CA LEU A 346 10.78 -5.02 10.33
C LEU A 346 11.91 -5.82 9.67
N LEU A 347 12.79 -5.17 8.93
CA LEU A 347 13.95 -5.80 8.29
C LEU A 347 14.92 -6.37 9.33
N ILE A 348 15.29 -5.59 10.35
CA ILE A 348 16.16 -6.04 11.44
C ILE A 348 15.52 -7.21 12.19
N SER A 349 14.23 -7.09 12.55
CA SER A 349 13.51 -8.16 13.25
C SER A 349 13.48 -9.45 12.46
N TYR A 350 13.28 -9.37 11.14
CA TYR A 350 13.31 -10.53 10.25
C TYR A 350 14.71 -11.15 10.14
N GLU A 351 15.75 -10.34 10.00
CA GLU A 351 17.13 -10.81 9.90
C GLU A 351 17.59 -11.51 11.17
N GLU A 352 17.31 -10.94 12.34
CA GLU A 352 17.65 -11.54 13.63
C GLU A 352 16.88 -12.84 13.87
N TRP A 353 15.57 -12.86 13.58
CA TRP A 353 14.77 -14.09 13.63
C TRP A 353 15.34 -15.18 12.71
N LYS A 354 15.75 -14.82 11.49
CA LYS A 354 16.32 -15.76 10.53
C LYS A 354 17.67 -16.32 11.01
N LYS A 355 18.57 -15.47 11.53
CA LYS A 355 19.86 -15.90 12.12
C LYS A 355 19.63 -16.91 13.25
N ASN A 356 18.73 -16.59 14.18
CA ASN A 356 18.40 -17.44 15.33
C ASN A 356 17.74 -18.76 14.91
N SER A 357 16.87 -18.74 13.90
CA SER A 357 16.21 -19.94 13.38
C SER A 357 17.19 -20.89 12.70
N ILE A 358 18.14 -20.35 11.93
CA ILE A 358 19.21 -21.14 11.30
C ILE A 358 20.11 -21.73 12.37
N PHE A 359 20.52 -20.94 13.37
CA PHE A 359 21.36 -21.41 14.47
C PHE A 359 20.69 -22.54 15.25
N ALA A 360 19.40 -22.42 15.58
CA ALA A 360 18.64 -23.49 16.21
C ALA A 360 18.57 -24.75 15.33
N SER A 361 18.35 -24.60 14.02
CA SER A 361 18.33 -25.74 13.10
C SER A 361 19.68 -26.46 12.95
N ILE A 362 20.80 -25.79 13.24
CA ILE A 362 22.15 -26.39 13.20
C ILE A 362 22.51 -27.03 14.55
N MET A 363 22.04 -26.48 15.66
CA MET A 363 22.34 -27.00 17.01
C MET A 363 21.49 -28.20 17.42
N PHE A 364 20.31 -28.37 16.83
CA PHE A 364 19.32 -29.39 17.21
C PHE A 364 19.05 -30.43 16.12
N ASN A 365 19.80 -30.40 15.01
CA ASN A 365 19.95 -31.52 14.05
C ASN A 365 21.38 -32.05 14.14
#